data_AF-A0AAP2RCZ3-F1
#
_entry.id   AF-A0AAP2RCZ3-F1
#
_cell.length_a   1.000
_cell.length_b   1.000
_cell.length_c   1.000
_cell.angle_alpha   90.00
_cell.angle_beta   90.00
_cell.angle_gamma   90.00
#
_symmetry.space_group_name_H-M   'P 1'
#
loop_
_entity.id
_entity.type
_entity.pdbx_description
1 polymer ?
#
loop_
_entity_poly.entity_id
_entity_poly.type
_entity_poly.pdbx_seq_one_letter_code
_entity_poly.pdbx_strand_id
1 'polypeptide(L)'
;MYAPDWIIELSKKIAGDIVTSSDRGITIQRYRNKMDLTQDDISRIMKLRRETISRIENGKVTPTLKFITVFSGVAALTETVKSYRSMNKSVEYPYFNRIGMELGVPHDKISSIVDITLQNYEKKRKKAIKALEK
;
A
#
# COMPACT_ATOMS: atom_id res chain seq x y z
N MET A 1 -16.64 -13.36 -2.57
CA MET A 1 -15.94 -12.10 -2.32
C MET A 1 -15.83 -11.93 -0.83
N TYR A 2 -14.61 -11.91 -0.30
CA TYR A 2 -14.30 -11.79 1.13
C TYR A 2 -13.93 -10.36 1.51
N ALA A 3 -13.41 -9.57 0.57
CA ALA A 3 -13.17 -8.16 0.78
C ALA A 3 -14.50 -7.39 0.78
N PRO A 4 -14.79 -6.59 1.82
CA PRO A 4 -15.86 -5.61 1.78
C PRO A 4 -15.75 -4.69 0.56
N ASP A 5 -16.89 -4.31 -0.02
CA ASP A 5 -16.96 -3.51 -1.25
C ASP A 5 -16.14 -2.21 -1.16
N TRP A 6 -16.13 -1.56 0.00
CA TRP A 6 -15.38 -0.32 0.20
C TRP A 6 -13.86 -0.48 -0.01
N ILE A 7 -13.29 -1.67 0.24
CA ILE A 7 -11.87 -1.95 0.00
C ILE A 7 -11.60 -2.08 -1.50
N ILE A 8 -12.51 -2.74 -2.22
CA ILE A 8 -12.44 -2.91 -3.67
C ILE A 8 -12.58 -1.55 -4.35
N GLU A 9 -13.55 -0.74 -3.93
CA GLU A 9 -13.75 0.61 -4.42
C GLU A 9 -12.57 1.53 -4.08
N LEU A 10 -11.94 1.37 -2.91
CA LEU A 10 -10.71 2.07 -2.57
C LEU A 10 -9.58 1.73 -3.56
N SER A 11 -9.39 0.45 -3.88
CA SER A 11 -8.37 0.02 -4.85
C SER A 11 -8.63 0.59 -6.24
N LYS A 12 -9.89 0.53 -6.71
CA LYS A 12 -10.31 1.13 -7.99
C LYS A 12 -10.09 2.63 -8.02
N LYS A 13 -10.42 3.34 -6.94
CA LYS A 13 -10.19 4.78 -6.82
C LYS A 13 -8.71 5.11 -6.93
N ILE A 14 -7.84 4.40 -6.21
CA ILE A 14 -6.39 4.60 -6.29
C ILE A 14 -5.88 4.35 -7.71
N ALA A 15 -6.35 3.29 -8.37
CA ALA A 15 -5.99 3.01 -9.75
C ALA A 15 -6.46 4.12 -10.71
N GLY A 16 -7.71 4.58 -10.54
CA GLY A 16 -8.31 5.68 -11.31
C GLY A 16 -7.55 6.99 -11.14
N ASP A 17 -7.17 7.33 -9.91
CA ASP A 17 -6.34 8.50 -9.60
C ASP A 17 -4.99 8.43 -10.33
N ILE A 18 -4.34 7.25 -10.37
CA ILE A 18 -3.07 7.08 -11.08
C ILE A 18 -3.25 7.20 -12.59
N VAL A 19 -4.30 6.59 -13.16
CA VAL A 19 -4.53 6.58 -14.62
C VAL A 19 -4.88 7.96 -15.16
N THR A 20 -5.72 8.70 -14.44
CA THR A 20 -6.23 10.03 -14.84
C THR A 20 -5.29 11.17 -14.48
N SER A 21 -4.26 10.93 -13.65
CA SER A 21 -3.29 11.96 -13.30
C SER A 21 -2.45 12.41 -14.49
N SER A 22 -2.25 13.72 -14.61
CA SER A 22 -1.29 14.34 -15.52
C SER A 22 0.16 13.95 -15.19
N ASP A 23 0.46 13.67 -13.91
CA ASP A 23 1.74 13.14 -13.45
C ASP A 23 1.52 11.86 -12.62
N ARG A 24 1.54 10.73 -13.33
CA ARG A 24 1.38 9.41 -12.74
C ARG A 24 2.51 9.07 -11.75
N GLY A 25 3.73 9.53 -12.04
CA GLY A 25 4.91 9.25 -11.21
C GLY A 25 4.79 9.88 -9.83
N ILE A 26 4.45 11.17 -9.79
CA ILE A 26 4.20 11.90 -8.55
C ILE A 26 2.99 11.33 -7.80
N THR A 27 1.94 10.91 -8.50
CA THR A 27 0.77 10.29 -7.85
C THR A 27 1.13 8.95 -7.20
N ILE A 28 1.90 8.10 -7.87
CA ILE A 28 2.43 6.84 -7.30
C ILE A 28 3.31 7.13 -6.08
N GLN A 29 4.25 8.08 -6.20
CA GLN A 29 5.14 8.46 -5.10
C GLN A 29 4.36 8.92 -3.86
N ARG A 30 3.32 9.74 -4.06
CA ARG A 30 2.45 10.23 -3.00
C ARG A 30 1.70 9.11 -2.29
N TYR A 31 1.15 8.15 -3.04
CA TYR A 31 0.54 6.97 -2.44
C TYR A 31 1.56 6.12 -1.68
N ARG A 32 2.76 5.91 -2.24
CA ARG A 32 3.85 5.22 -1.54
C ARG A 32 4.21 5.88 -0.21
N ASN A 33 4.33 7.20 -0.20
CA ASN A 33 4.61 7.95 1.02
C ASN A 33 3.46 7.84 2.04
N LYS A 34 2.19 7.88 1.61
CA LYS A 34 1.03 7.64 2.50
C LYS A 34 1.04 6.24 3.11
N MET A 35 1.55 5.24 2.38
CA MET A 35 1.73 3.89 2.89
C MET A 35 2.86 3.77 3.91
N ASP A 36 3.74 4.78 4.04
CA ASP A 36 5.01 4.72 4.80
C ASP A 36 6.00 3.70 4.26
N LEU A 37 6.00 3.49 2.95
CA LEU A 37 6.89 2.55 2.28
C LEU A 37 8.02 3.29 1.57
N THR A 38 9.21 2.71 1.60
CA THR A 38 10.35 3.16 0.80
C THR A 38 10.23 2.62 -0.64
N GLN A 39 11.02 3.17 -1.57
CA GLN A 39 11.13 2.58 -2.91
C GLN A 39 11.67 1.14 -2.85
N ASP A 40 12.51 0.82 -1.85
CA ASP A 40 13.03 -0.53 -1.66
C ASP A 40 11.92 -1.51 -1.24
N ASP A 41 11.03 -1.10 -0.33
CA ASP A 41 9.88 -1.91 0.08
C ASP A 41 8.97 -2.24 -1.11
N ILE A 42 8.61 -1.22 -1.90
CA ILE A 42 7.81 -1.42 -3.12
C ILE A 42 8.57 -2.29 -4.12
N SER A 43 9.89 -2.14 -4.24
CA SER A 43 10.69 -2.99 -5.14
C SER A 43 10.58 -4.48 -4.79
N ARG A 44 10.65 -4.81 -3.48
CA ARG A 44 10.53 -6.17 -2.97
C ARG A 44 9.11 -6.73 -3.13
N ILE A 45 8.09 -5.91 -2.87
CA ILE A 45 6.69 -6.30 -3.02
C ILE A 45 6.35 -6.56 -4.48
N MET A 46 6.74 -5.64 -5.37
CA MET A 46 6.43 -5.68 -6.80
C MET A 46 7.36 -6.60 -7.60
N LYS A 47 8.42 -7.12 -6.97
CA LYS A 47 9.50 -7.91 -7.62
C LYS A 47 10.13 -7.16 -8.78
N LEU A 48 10.40 -5.87 -8.57
CA LEU A 48 11.05 -4.98 -9.53
C LEU A 48 12.36 -4.47 -8.95
N ARG A 49 13.27 -3.99 -9.80
CA ARG A 49 14.47 -3.29 -9.33
C ARG A 49 14.05 -1.96 -8.69
N ARG A 50 14.69 -1.55 -7.59
CA ARG A 50 14.45 -0.23 -6.97
C ARG A 50 14.57 0.91 -7.98
N GLU A 51 15.53 0.81 -8.90
CA GLU A 51 15.72 1.76 -10.00
C GLU A 51 14.49 1.89 -10.91
N THR A 52 13.78 0.79 -11.15
CA THR A 52 12.52 0.81 -11.91
C THR A 52 11.46 1.63 -11.18
N ILE A 53 11.34 1.47 -9.85
CA ILE A 53 10.41 2.27 -9.04
C ILE A 53 10.78 3.75 -9.11
N SER A 54 12.06 4.07 -8.96
CA SER A 54 12.57 5.44 -9.08
C SER A 54 12.24 6.06 -10.45
N ARG A 55 12.51 5.34 -11.55
CA ARG A 55 12.21 5.82 -12.89
C ARG A 55 10.73 6.02 -13.15
N ILE A 56 9.86 5.18 -12.58
CA ILE A 56 8.40 5.35 -12.65
C ILE A 56 7.98 6.62 -11.89
N GLU A 57 8.45 6.80 -10.64
CA GLU A 57 8.09 7.95 -9.81
C GLU A 57 8.56 9.28 -10.40
N ASN A 58 9.68 9.28 -11.13
CA ASN A 58 10.23 10.46 -11.81
C ASN A 58 9.72 10.63 -13.26
N GLY A 59 8.69 9.89 -13.67
CA GLY A 59 8.09 10.01 -15.01
C GLY A 59 8.98 9.54 -16.17
N LYS A 60 10.12 8.90 -15.89
CA LYS A 60 11.06 8.38 -16.89
C LYS A 60 10.61 7.05 -17.49
N VAL A 61 9.69 6.36 -16.84
CA VAL A 61 9.07 5.10 -17.29
C VAL A 61 7.58 5.18 -17.01
N THR A 62 6.75 4.91 -18.02
CA THR A 62 5.31 4.81 -17.84
C THR A 62 4.97 3.52 -17.08
N PRO A 63 4.21 3.58 -15.97
CA PRO A 63 3.77 2.39 -15.26
C PRO A 63 2.83 1.56 -16.14
N THR A 64 3.01 0.24 -16.13
CA THR A 64 2.11 -0.68 -16.86
C THR A 64 0.78 -0.83 -16.13
N LEU A 65 -0.26 -1.28 -16.83
CA LEU A 65 -1.54 -1.58 -16.19
C LEU A 65 -1.37 -2.60 -15.04
N LYS A 66 -0.56 -3.65 -15.25
CA LYS A 66 -0.23 -4.63 -14.21
C LYS A 66 0.42 -3.98 -12.99
N PHE A 67 1.34 -3.03 -13.19
CA PHE A 67 1.93 -2.27 -12.08
C PHE A 67 0.84 -1.52 -11.31
N ILE A 68 -0.03 -0.79 -12.02
CA ILE A 68 -1.08 0.04 -11.41
C ILE A 68 -2.05 -0.84 -10.61
N THR A 69 -2.51 -1.96 -11.17
CA THR A 69 -3.42 -2.89 -10.49
C THR A 69 -2.81 -3.40 -9.18
N VAL A 70 -1.58 -3.94 -9.25
CA VAL A 70 -0.93 -4.51 -8.05
C VAL A 70 -0.62 -3.42 -7.02
N PHE A 71 -0.09 -2.27 -7.45
CA PHE A 71 0.23 -1.16 -6.57
C PHE A 71 -1.02 -0.62 -5.85
N SER A 72 -2.13 -0.50 -6.56
CA SER A 72 -3.41 -0.06 -5.99
C SER A 72 -3.97 -1.09 -5.00
N GLY A 73 -3.78 -2.39 -5.27
CA GLY A 73 -4.11 -3.45 -4.33
C GLY A 73 -3.26 -3.39 -3.05
N VAL A 74 -1.94 -3.18 -3.18
CA VAL A 74 -1.03 -3.00 -2.04
C VAL A 74 -1.46 -1.78 -1.21
N ALA A 75 -1.77 -0.66 -1.85
CA ALA A 75 -2.19 0.56 -1.18
C ALA A 75 -3.52 0.40 -0.44
N ALA A 76 -4.52 -0.24 -1.05
CA ALA A 76 -5.78 -0.53 -0.40
C ALA A 76 -5.61 -1.51 0.78
N LEU A 77 -4.76 -2.53 0.64
CA LEU A 77 -4.45 -3.45 1.73
C LEU A 77 -3.79 -2.74 2.92
N THR A 78 -2.78 -1.91 2.67
CA THR A 78 -2.10 -1.12 3.70
C THR A 78 -3.08 -0.21 4.44
N GLU A 79 -3.96 0.49 3.72
CA GLU A 79 -4.98 1.35 4.34
C GLU A 79 -5.96 0.55 5.19
N THR A 80 -6.37 -0.63 4.71
CA THR A 80 -7.27 -1.53 5.45
C THR A 80 -6.63 -1.97 6.77
N VAL A 81 -5.37 -2.40 6.75
CA VAL A 81 -4.64 -2.80 7.97
C VAL A 81 -4.55 -1.62 8.95
N LYS A 82 -4.22 -0.41 8.48
CA LYS A 82 -4.17 0.80 9.31
C LYS A 82 -5.53 1.11 9.93
N SER A 83 -6.60 1.04 9.14
CA SER A 83 -7.97 1.29 9.58
C SER A 83 -8.40 0.32 10.69
N TYR A 84 -8.20 -1.00 10.49
CA TYR A 84 -8.51 -2.01 11.50
C TYR A 84 -7.71 -1.80 12.79
N ARG A 85 -6.41 -1.49 12.65
CA ARG A 85 -5.57 -1.24 13.81
C ARG A 85 -6.00 0.01 14.59
N SER A 86 -6.43 1.07 13.90
CA SER A 86 -6.96 2.29 14.54
C SER A 86 -8.26 2.07 15.31
N MET A 87 -9.10 1.12 14.86
CA MET A 87 -10.31 0.68 15.55
C MET A 87 -10.02 -0.29 16.72
N ASN A 88 -8.73 -0.51 17.05
CA ASN A 88 -8.28 -1.47 18.06
C ASN A 88 -8.78 -2.91 17.81
N LYS A 89 -9.05 -3.26 16.54
CA LYS A 89 -9.43 -4.62 16.14
C LYS A 89 -8.19 -5.51 16.03
N SER A 90 -8.36 -6.80 16.26
CA SER A 90 -7.34 -7.81 15.97
C SER A 90 -7.01 -7.81 14.48
N VAL A 91 -5.73 -7.97 14.16
CA VAL A 91 -5.28 -8.20 12.78
C VAL A 91 -5.15 -9.69 12.57
N GLU A 92 -6.16 -10.25 11.89
CA GLU A 92 -6.21 -11.68 11.58
C GLU A 92 -5.60 -11.93 10.20
N TYR A 93 -4.38 -12.47 10.17
CA TYR A 93 -3.66 -12.75 8.92
C TYR A 93 -4.47 -13.53 7.88
N PRO A 94 -5.27 -14.57 8.23
CA PRO A 94 -6.10 -15.26 7.25
C PRO A 94 -7.09 -14.35 6.52
N TYR A 95 -7.66 -13.37 7.21
CA TYR A 95 -8.58 -12.39 6.64
C TYR A 95 -7.86 -11.47 5.65
N PHE A 96 -6.72 -10.90 6.06
CA PHE A 96 -5.91 -10.02 5.21
C PHE A 96 -5.28 -10.75 4.01
N ASN A 97 -4.93 -12.03 4.15
CA ASN A 97 -4.50 -12.87 3.03
C ASN A 97 -5.60 -12.99 1.97
N ARG A 98 -6.85 -13.28 2.37
CA ARG A 98 -7.97 -13.36 1.42
C ARG A 98 -8.21 -12.01 0.73
N ILE A 99 -8.23 -10.92 1.48
CA ILE A 99 -8.38 -9.57 0.91
C ILE A 99 -7.25 -9.26 -0.07
N GLY A 100 -5.99 -9.48 0.33
CA GLY A 100 -4.84 -9.19 -0.51
C GLY A 100 -4.86 -9.97 -1.83
N MET A 101 -5.29 -11.25 -1.79
CA MET A 101 -5.47 -12.06 -2.99
C MET A 101 -6.54 -11.48 -3.92
N GLU A 102 -7.69 -11.08 -3.39
CA GLU A 102 -8.77 -10.45 -4.18
C GLU A 102 -8.34 -9.09 -4.77
N LEU A 103 -7.44 -8.37 -4.08
CA LEU A 103 -6.85 -7.12 -4.54
C LEU A 103 -5.71 -7.30 -5.56
N GLY A 104 -5.35 -8.55 -5.91
CA GLY A 104 -4.26 -8.85 -6.86
C GLY A 104 -2.85 -8.64 -6.28
N VAL A 105 -2.72 -8.58 -4.96
CA VAL A 105 -1.41 -8.52 -4.27
C VAL A 105 -0.70 -9.87 -4.40
N PRO A 106 0.63 -9.91 -4.64
CA PRO A 106 1.37 -11.16 -4.67
C PRO A 106 1.21 -11.92 -3.35
N HIS A 107 0.72 -13.16 -3.43
CA HIS A 107 0.39 -13.96 -2.26
C HIS A 107 1.56 -14.10 -1.27
N ASP A 108 2.77 -14.30 -1.79
CA ASP A 108 4.01 -14.41 -1.00
C ASP A 108 4.45 -13.11 -0.30
N LYS A 109 3.73 -12.00 -0.53
CA LYS A 109 4.03 -10.69 0.03
C LYS A 109 2.97 -10.16 0.98
N ILE A 110 1.77 -10.75 1.02
CA ILE A 110 0.66 -10.20 1.80
C ILE A 110 1.01 -10.10 3.29
N SER A 111 1.50 -11.17 3.91
CA SER A 111 1.92 -11.14 5.33
C SER A 111 3.00 -10.09 5.59
N SER A 112 4.00 -9.97 4.71
CA SER A 112 5.05 -8.96 4.86
C SER A 112 4.52 -7.52 4.77
N ILE A 113 3.51 -7.28 3.93
CA ILE A 113 2.86 -5.96 3.83
C ILE A 113 2.09 -5.66 5.13
N VAL A 114 1.37 -6.64 5.68
CA VAL A 114 0.67 -6.50 6.97
C VAL A 114 1.68 -6.18 8.08
N ASP A 115 2.79 -6.92 8.16
CA ASP A 115 3.83 -6.74 9.17
C ASP A 115 4.45 -5.34 9.12
N ILE A 116 4.91 -4.92 7.92
CA ILE A 116 5.53 -3.60 7.73
C ILE A 116 4.53 -2.49 8.08
N THR A 117 3.26 -2.66 7.68
CA THR A 117 2.21 -1.68 7.98
C THR A 117 1.98 -1.52 9.48
N LEU A 118 1.89 -2.64 10.22
CA LEU A 118 1.73 -2.64 11.67
C LEU A 118 2.93 -2.03 12.38
N GLN A 119 4.15 -2.41 11.99
CA GLN A 119 5.38 -1.87 12.56
C GLN A 119 5.47 -0.35 12.36
N ASN A 120 5.17 0.13 11.15
CA ASN A 120 5.16 1.56 10.84
C ASN A 120 4.10 2.32 11.63
N TYR A 121 2.89 1.75 11.75
CA TYR A 121 1.81 2.32 12.55
C TYR A 121 2.22 2.47 14.02
N GLU A 122 2.72 1.42 14.65
CA GLU A 122 3.15 1.46 16.06
C GLU A 122 4.33 2.42 16.27
N LYS A 123 5.28 2.47 15.34
CA LYS A 123 6.40 3.43 15.40
C LYS A 123 5.90 4.87 15.35
N LYS A 124 4.94 5.18 14.47
CA LYS A 124 4.32 6.51 14.39
C LYS A 124 3.54 6.85 15.66
N ARG A 125 2.71 5.92 16.13
CA ARG A 125 1.92 6.08 17.36
C ARG A 125 2.80 6.36 18.57
N LYS A 126 3.87 5.59 18.77
CA LYS A 126 4.85 5.80 19.86
C LYS A 126 5.51 7.17 19.79
N LYS A 127 5.87 7.65 18.59
CA LYS A 127 6.45 8.98 18.40
C LYS A 127 5.45 10.09 18.75
N ALA A 128 4.19 9.94 18.34
CA ALA A 128 3.14 10.90 18.63
C ALA A 128 2.87 11.02 20.13
N ILE A 129 2.76 9.89 20.84
CA ILE A 129 2.57 9.87 22.30
C ILE A 129 3.72 10.61 23.00
N LYS A 130 4.97 10.26 22.66
CA LYS A 130 6.16 10.94 23.22
C LYS A 130 6.23 12.44 22.95
N ALA A 131 5.59 12.92 21.88
CA ALA A 131 5.55 14.34 21.55
C ALA A 131 4.47 15.09 22.34
N LEU A 132 3.43 14.40 22.78
CA LEU A 132 2.35 14.95 23.63
C LEU A 132 2.71 14.95 25.12
N GLU A 133 3.64 14.08 25.53
CA GLU A 133 4.17 14.01 26.90
C GLU A 133 5.26 15.06 27.20
N LYS A 134 5.60 15.91 26.22
CA LYS A 134 6.55 17.04 26.35
C LYS A 134 5.81 18.36 26.42
#